data_AF-A0A4Y2HTK4-F1
#
_entry.id   AF-A0A4Y2HTK4-F1
#
_cell.length_a   1.000
_cell.length_b   1.000
_cell.length_c   1.000
_cell.angle_alpha   90.00
_cell.angle_beta   90.00
_cell.angle_gamma   90.00
#
_symmetry.space_group_name_H-M   'P 1'
#
loop_
_entity.id
_entity.type
_entity.pdbx_description
1 polymer ?
#
loop_
_entity_poly.entity_id
_entity_poly.type
_entity_poly.pdbx_seq_one_letter_code
_entity_poly.pdbx_strand_id
1 'polypeptide(L)'
;MSREISRHKVLNAPFDINMRLVQGILSLGLGYSALEKFCMNMNLNIMSSRTFNFYKKKILDGHLFAANQMFCNIRKDVEEVYGSRNDNDIVDIGVSYDGSWLTRGHTSNIGIGCVIDLLTGFVIDFEVMSKRCEECQQTKLALDEDTAEFHFWYEGHRDFCSITCRVIWLDGSQSRNKIVGKT
;
A
#
# COMPACT_ATOMS: atom_id res chain seq x y z
N MET A 1 45.53 -7.82 27.88
CA MET A 1 45.08 -7.42 26.52
C MET A 1 43.92 -8.31 26.13
N SER A 2 42.75 -8.07 26.75
CA SER A 2 41.53 -8.82 26.48
C SER A 2 40.61 -7.89 25.70
N ARG A 3 40.38 -8.20 24.43
CA ARG A 3 39.39 -7.47 23.61
C ARG A 3 38.01 -7.84 24.13
N GLU A 4 37.36 -6.91 24.82
CA GLU A 4 35.93 -6.98 25.05
C GLU A 4 35.21 -6.86 23.70
N ILE A 5 34.58 -7.95 23.27
CA ILE A 5 33.62 -7.93 22.18
C ILE A 5 32.36 -7.29 22.74
N SER A 6 32.15 -6.00 22.42
CA SER A 6 30.88 -5.31 22.68
C SER A 6 29.75 -6.07 21.99
N ARG A 7 29.01 -6.86 22.77
CA ARG A 7 27.74 -7.46 22.37
C ARG A 7 26.70 -6.36 22.32
N HIS A 8 26.72 -5.56 21.26
CA HIS A 8 25.57 -4.74 20.92
C HIS A 8 24.39 -5.68 20.64
N LYS A 9 23.35 -5.58 21.48
CA LYS A 9 22.08 -6.27 21.33
C LYS A 9 21.52 -6.02 19.92
N VAL A 10 21.62 -7.02 19.04
CA VAL A 10 20.83 -7.07 17.80
C VAL A 10 19.38 -7.36 18.24
N LEU A 11 18.64 -6.31 18.54
CA LEU A 11 17.21 -6.39 18.79
C LEU A 11 16.51 -6.73 17.46
N ASN A 12 16.13 -8.01 17.30
CA ASN A 12 15.19 -8.52 16.29
C ASN A 12 15.42 -8.06 14.84
N ALA A 13 16.66 -8.11 14.36
CA ALA A 13 16.90 -7.93 12.93
C ALA A 13 16.28 -9.12 12.16
N PRO A 14 15.46 -8.88 11.12
CA PRO A 14 14.93 -9.93 10.27
C PRO A 14 16.08 -10.75 9.65
N PHE A 15 15.95 -12.08 9.63
CA PHE A 15 16.93 -12.92 8.93
C PHE A 15 16.76 -12.72 7.42
N ASP A 16 17.84 -12.33 6.74
CA ASP A 16 17.83 -11.98 5.31
C ASP A 16 17.24 -13.11 4.44
N ILE A 17 17.63 -14.37 4.71
CA ILE A 17 17.11 -15.54 3.97
C ILE A 17 15.58 -15.69 4.08
N ASN A 18 15.02 -15.44 5.27
CA ASN A 18 13.58 -15.54 5.50
C ASN A 18 12.85 -14.38 4.81
N MET A 19 13.43 -13.17 4.86
CA MET A 19 12.91 -12.01 4.14
C MET A 19 12.85 -12.28 2.63
N ARG A 20 13.95 -12.77 2.04
CA ARG A 20 14.04 -13.09 0.61
C ARG A 20 13.07 -14.20 0.20
N LEU A 21 12.91 -15.23 1.04
CA LEU A 21 11.94 -16.29 0.77
C LEU A 21 10.51 -15.75 0.71
N VAL A 22 10.13 -14.91 1.68
CA VAL A 22 8.82 -14.23 1.67
C VAL A 22 8.68 -13.32 0.44
N GLN A 23 9.70 -12.52 0.14
CA GLN A 23 9.72 -11.66 -1.04
C GLN A 23 9.54 -12.46 -2.34
N GLY A 24 10.24 -13.58 -2.50
CA GLY A 24 10.13 -14.45 -3.67
C GLY A 24 8.71 -15.01 -3.86
N ILE A 25 8.10 -15.50 -2.78
CA ILE A 25 6.71 -15.99 -2.81
C ILE A 25 5.73 -14.86 -3.17
N LEU A 26 5.90 -13.66 -2.59
CA LEU A 26 5.05 -12.51 -2.89
C LEU A 26 5.22 -12.01 -4.34
N SER A 27 6.44 -12.00 -4.88
CA SER A 27 6.72 -11.62 -6.27
C SER A 27 6.07 -12.55 -7.29
N LEU A 28 5.82 -13.82 -6.90
CA LEU A 28 5.05 -14.77 -7.72
C LEU A 28 3.53 -14.58 -7.58
N GLY A 29 3.07 -13.60 -6.79
CA GLY A 29 1.65 -13.41 -6.48
C GLY A 29 1.09 -14.48 -5.53
N LEU A 30 1.95 -15.19 -4.81
CA LEU A 30 1.58 -16.29 -3.93
C LEU A 30 1.54 -15.87 -2.46
N GLY A 31 0.75 -16.59 -1.66
CA GLY A 31 0.59 -16.35 -0.23
C GLY A 31 1.26 -17.41 0.65
N TYR A 32 1.00 -17.31 1.96
CA TYR A 32 1.54 -18.23 2.96
C TYR A 32 1.27 -19.71 2.65
N SER A 33 0.07 -20.07 2.20
CA SER A 33 -0.27 -21.46 1.86
C SER A 33 0.58 -22.05 0.73
N ALA A 34 1.07 -21.21 -0.19
CA ALA A 34 1.99 -21.66 -1.24
C ALA A 34 3.41 -21.84 -0.70
N LEU A 35 3.87 -20.93 0.16
CA LEU A 35 5.13 -21.10 0.89
C LEU A 35 5.13 -22.40 1.69
N GLU A 36 4.01 -22.70 2.35
CA GLU A 36 3.86 -23.93 3.13
C GLU A 36 4.04 -25.19 2.29
N LYS A 37 3.31 -25.29 1.17
CA LYS A 37 3.46 -26.40 0.22
C LYS A 37 4.88 -26.51 -0.33
N PHE A 38 5.51 -25.37 -0.65
CA PHE A 38 6.88 -25.34 -1.14
C PHE A 38 7.86 -25.91 -0.10
N CYS A 39 7.79 -25.43 1.16
CA CYS A 39 8.63 -25.92 2.25
C CYS A 39 8.42 -27.41 2.51
N MET A 40 7.17 -27.88 2.53
CA MET A 40 6.84 -29.30 2.71
C MET A 40 7.46 -30.18 1.62
N ASN A 41 7.32 -29.80 0.34
CA ASN A 41 7.86 -30.57 -0.78
C ASN A 41 9.39 -30.62 -0.79
N MET A 42 10.04 -29.59 -0.26
CA MET A 42 11.49 -29.49 -0.17
C MET A 42 12.05 -30.03 1.16
N ASN A 43 11.19 -30.57 2.05
CA ASN A 43 11.54 -31.01 3.40
C ASN A 43 12.27 -29.91 4.22
N LEU A 44 11.77 -28.67 4.12
CA LEU A 44 12.30 -27.49 4.82
C LEU A 44 11.44 -27.14 6.04
N ASN A 45 12.09 -26.64 7.10
CA ASN A 45 11.38 -26.05 8.23
C ASN A 45 10.63 -24.79 7.79
N ILE A 46 9.33 -24.77 8.06
CA ILE A 46 8.45 -23.67 7.69
C ILE A 46 8.37 -22.60 8.79
N MET A 47 8.38 -21.32 8.39
CA MET A 47 8.08 -20.21 9.30
C MET A 47 6.58 -20.12 9.59
N SER A 48 6.18 -19.65 10.77
CA SER A 48 4.75 -19.46 11.08
C SER A 48 4.08 -18.40 10.19
N SER A 49 2.76 -18.47 10.02
CA SER A 49 1.96 -17.43 9.34
C SER A 49 2.15 -16.04 9.97
N ARG A 50 2.30 -15.97 11.30
CA ARG A 50 2.60 -14.72 12.00
C ARG A 50 3.95 -14.14 11.57
N THR A 51 4.97 -15.00 11.48
CA THR A 51 6.31 -14.61 11.04
C THR A 51 6.30 -14.18 9.57
N PHE A 52 5.59 -14.91 8.70
CA PHE A 52 5.39 -14.53 7.30
C PHE A 52 4.76 -13.14 7.17
N ASN A 53 3.66 -12.87 7.90
CA ASN A 53 2.98 -11.58 7.87
C ASN A 53 3.85 -10.44 8.42
N PHE A 54 4.69 -10.71 9.41
CA PHE A 54 5.70 -9.75 9.88
C PHE A 54 6.68 -9.36 8.77
N TYR A 55 7.25 -10.35 8.05
CA TYR A 55 8.15 -10.08 6.92
C TYR A 55 7.43 -9.38 5.75
N LYS A 56 6.21 -9.83 5.41
CA LYS A 56 5.37 -9.19 4.38
C LYS A 56 5.16 -7.71 4.67
N LYS A 57 4.84 -7.35 5.92
CA LYS A 57 4.68 -5.94 6.33
C LYS A 57 5.99 -5.17 6.18
N LYS A 58 7.11 -5.74 6.63
CA LYS A 58 8.43 -5.10 6.47
C LYS A 58 8.82 -4.84 5.01
N ILE A 59 8.52 -5.77 4.11
CA ILE A 59 8.74 -5.61 2.67
C ILE A 59 7.88 -4.47 2.13
N LEU A 60 6.59 -4.46 2.48
CA LEU A 60 5.66 -3.39 2.09
C LEU A 60 6.14 -2.02 2.57
N ASP A 61 6.49 -1.89 3.84
CA ASP A 61 7.00 -0.65 4.42
C ASP A 61 8.27 -0.17 3.67
N GLY A 62 9.17 -1.10 3.33
CA GLY A 62 10.38 -0.81 2.54
C GLY A 62 10.07 -0.33 1.11
N HIS A 63 9.12 -0.97 0.43
CA HIS A 63 8.67 -0.55 -0.90
C HIS A 63 8.03 0.84 -0.87
N LEU A 64 7.16 1.11 0.10
CA LEU A 64 6.52 2.43 0.26
C LEU A 64 7.56 3.51 0.54
N PHE A 65 8.55 3.23 1.39
CA PHE A 65 9.63 4.16 1.67
C PHE A 65 10.47 4.48 0.42
N ALA A 66 10.81 3.47 -0.39
CA ALA A 66 11.53 3.67 -1.64
C ALA A 66 10.69 4.45 -2.67
N ALA A 67 9.41 4.11 -2.81
CA ALA A 67 8.49 4.80 -3.70
C ALA A 67 8.35 6.28 -3.30
N ASN A 68 8.19 6.59 -2.01
CA ASN A 68 8.09 7.97 -1.53
C ASN A 68 9.35 8.79 -1.82
N GLN A 69 10.54 8.20 -1.69
CA GLN A 69 11.78 8.87 -2.09
C GLN A 69 11.83 9.15 -3.60
N MET A 70 11.37 8.20 -4.42
CA MET A 70 11.28 8.42 -5.86
C MET A 70 10.29 9.55 -6.19
N PHE A 71 9.12 9.59 -5.55
CA PHE A 71 8.15 10.67 -5.76
C PHE A 71 8.68 12.03 -5.32
N CYS A 72 9.49 12.12 -4.26
CA CYS A 72 10.16 13.37 -3.90
C CYS A 72 11.07 13.89 -5.02
N ASN A 73 11.78 13.00 -5.72
CA ASN A 73 12.65 13.40 -6.84
C ASN A 73 11.81 13.78 -8.06
N ILE A 74 10.83 12.94 -8.43
CA ILE A 74 9.92 13.21 -9.56
C ILE A 74 9.21 14.55 -9.40
N ARG A 75 8.73 14.87 -8.19
CA ARG A 75 8.05 16.15 -7.93
C ARG A 75 8.97 17.34 -8.11
N LYS A 76 10.26 17.22 -7.76
CA LYS A 76 11.26 18.26 -8.04
C LYS A 76 11.54 18.41 -9.53
N ASP A 77 11.64 17.30 -10.25
CA ASP A 77 11.84 17.32 -11.71
C ASP A 77 10.66 18.00 -12.41
N VAL A 78 9.43 17.71 -11.97
CA VAL A 78 8.21 18.40 -12.45
C VAL A 78 8.24 19.88 -12.06
N GLU A 79 8.56 20.19 -10.80
CA GLU A 79 8.66 21.56 -10.32
C GLU A 79 9.68 22.39 -11.12
N GLU A 80 10.82 21.83 -11.53
CA GLU A 80 11.81 22.54 -12.36
C GLU A 80 11.24 22.91 -13.75
N VAL A 81 10.48 22.00 -14.37
CA VAL A 81 9.88 22.22 -15.69
C VAL A 81 8.83 23.34 -15.65
N TYR A 82 8.00 23.38 -14.61
CA TYR A 82 6.95 24.39 -14.46
C TYR A 82 7.44 25.69 -13.79
N GLY A 83 8.35 25.59 -12.81
CA GLY A 83 8.90 26.68 -12.00
C GLY A 83 9.86 27.59 -12.74
N SER A 84 10.41 27.15 -13.89
CA SER A 84 11.07 28.05 -14.85
C SER A 84 10.18 29.20 -15.36
N ARG A 85 8.88 29.19 -15.03
CA ARG A 85 7.87 30.11 -15.58
C ARG A 85 7.34 31.16 -14.59
N ASN A 86 7.46 30.99 -13.26
CA ASN A 86 6.83 31.88 -12.27
C ASN A 86 7.61 31.97 -10.93
N ASP A 87 7.58 33.14 -10.28
CA ASP A 87 8.28 33.49 -9.02
C ASP A 87 7.46 33.18 -7.74
N ASN A 88 6.41 32.35 -7.85
CA ASN A 88 5.49 32.03 -6.73
C ASN A 88 5.78 30.64 -6.13
N ASP A 89 5.61 30.51 -4.80
CA ASP A 89 5.77 29.25 -4.05
C ASP A 89 4.76 28.14 -4.44
N ILE A 90 3.71 28.47 -5.21
CA ILE A 90 2.68 27.52 -5.66
C ILE A 90 2.77 27.37 -7.17
N VAL A 91 2.97 26.14 -7.62
CA VAL A 91 3.08 25.78 -9.02
C VAL A 91 1.81 25.08 -9.48
N ASP A 92 1.10 25.69 -10.43
CA ASP A 92 -0.04 25.07 -11.09
C ASP A 92 0.43 24.07 -12.14
N ILE A 93 -0.04 22.83 -12.03
CA ILE A 93 0.30 21.74 -12.95
C ILE A 93 -0.94 21.16 -13.62
N GLY A 94 -0.80 20.81 -14.89
CA GLY A 94 -1.83 20.06 -15.61
C GLY A 94 -1.62 18.57 -15.38
N VAL A 95 -2.66 17.86 -14.94
CA VAL A 95 -2.58 16.43 -14.66
C VAL A 95 -3.66 15.64 -15.40
N SER A 96 -3.33 14.42 -15.77
CA SER A 96 -4.28 13.37 -16.12
C SER A 96 -4.35 12.35 -14.99
N TYR A 97 -5.43 11.58 -14.95
CA TYR A 97 -5.62 10.50 -14.00
C TYR A 97 -5.94 9.22 -14.75
N ASP A 98 -5.24 8.15 -14.42
CA ASP A 98 -5.50 6.82 -14.96
C ASP A 98 -5.46 5.78 -13.82
N GLY A 99 -6.06 4.63 -14.03
CA GLY A 99 -6.12 3.59 -13.02
C GLY A 99 -6.24 2.19 -13.59
N SER A 100 -5.83 1.22 -12.80
CA SER A 100 -5.89 -0.19 -13.18
C SER A 100 -6.42 -1.04 -12.02
N TRP A 101 -6.89 -2.24 -12.37
CA TRP A 101 -7.38 -3.22 -11.41
C TRP A 101 -6.36 -4.33 -11.24
N LEU A 102 -6.23 -4.84 -10.02
CA LEU A 102 -5.30 -5.95 -9.74
C LEU A 102 -5.61 -7.20 -10.57
N THR A 103 -6.90 -7.45 -10.82
CA THR A 103 -7.37 -8.58 -11.62
C THR A 103 -8.23 -8.11 -12.77
N ARG A 104 -8.18 -8.81 -13.91
CA ARG A 104 -9.03 -8.51 -15.07
C ARG A 104 -10.49 -8.86 -14.75
N GLY A 105 -11.42 -8.04 -15.24
CA GLY A 105 -12.86 -8.24 -15.09
C GLY A 105 -13.49 -7.43 -13.96
N HIS A 106 -14.82 -7.54 -13.84
CA HIS A 106 -15.63 -6.72 -12.93
C HIS A 106 -15.61 -7.21 -11.46
N THR A 107 -14.80 -8.20 -11.14
CA THR A 107 -14.71 -8.82 -9.79
C THR A 107 -13.50 -8.37 -8.99
N SER A 108 -12.72 -7.40 -9.49
CA SER A 108 -11.55 -6.92 -8.76
C SER A 108 -11.97 -6.13 -7.52
N ASN A 109 -11.39 -6.52 -6.38
CA ASN A 109 -11.56 -5.85 -5.10
C ASN A 109 -10.45 -4.84 -4.81
N ILE A 110 -9.39 -4.83 -5.60
CA ILE A 110 -8.22 -3.97 -5.42
C ILE A 110 -7.96 -3.25 -6.74
N GLY A 111 -7.76 -1.94 -6.67
CA GLY A 111 -7.38 -1.08 -7.78
C GLY A 111 -6.25 -0.14 -7.38
N ILE A 112 -5.65 0.50 -8.37
CA ILE A 112 -4.67 1.56 -8.20
C ILE A 112 -5.08 2.72 -9.10
N GLY A 113 -5.01 3.93 -8.58
CA GLY A 113 -5.13 5.17 -9.33
C GLY A 113 -3.82 5.91 -9.32
N CYS A 114 -3.46 6.52 -10.44
CA CYS A 114 -2.22 7.27 -10.62
C CYS A 114 -2.54 8.66 -11.16
N VAL A 115 -1.90 9.68 -10.58
CA VAL A 115 -1.92 11.05 -11.09
C VAL A 115 -0.67 11.24 -11.96
N ILE A 116 -0.86 11.63 -13.20
CA ILE A 116 0.19 11.73 -14.22
C ILE A 116 0.27 13.18 -14.69
N ASP A 117 1.44 13.79 -14.56
CA ASP A 117 1.71 15.13 -15.08
C ASP A 117 1.65 15.16 -16.61
N LEU A 118 0.94 16.14 -17.18
CA LEU A 118 0.70 16.23 -18.62
C LEU A 118 1.94 16.64 -19.43
N LEU A 119 2.87 17.40 -18.83
CA LEU A 119 4.04 17.90 -19.55
C LEU A 119 5.18 16.88 -19.59
N THR A 120 5.50 16.28 -18.43
CA THR A 120 6.59 15.32 -18.28
C THR A 120 6.15 13.88 -18.54
N GLY A 121 4.87 13.58 -18.39
CA GLY A 121 4.35 12.20 -18.41
C GLY A 121 4.70 11.39 -17.16
N PHE A 122 5.24 12.02 -16.11
CA PHE A 122 5.59 11.32 -14.87
C PHE A 122 4.38 11.09 -13.98
N VAL A 123 4.37 9.94 -13.30
CA VAL A 123 3.44 9.68 -12.19
C VAL A 123 3.92 10.48 -10.98
N ILE A 124 3.12 11.42 -10.50
CA ILE A 124 3.48 12.30 -9.37
C ILE A 124 2.88 11.84 -8.04
N ASP A 125 1.81 11.05 -8.12
CA ASP A 125 1.13 10.47 -6.97
C ASP A 125 0.33 9.23 -7.35
N PHE A 126 0.03 8.37 -6.38
CA PHE A 126 -0.79 7.19 -6.58
C PHE A 126 -1.58 6.84 -5.32
N GLU A 127 -2.71 6.16 -5.50
CA GLU A 127 -3.53 5.65 -4.40
C GLU A 127 -3.94 4.21 -4.68
N VAL A 128 -3.74 3.32 -3.70
CA VAL A 128 -4.22 1.94 -3.77
C VAL A 128 -5.61 1.86 -3.15
N MET A 129 -6.60 1.52 -3.97
CA MET A 129 -7.99 1.43 -3.56
C MET A 129 -8.40 0.00 -3.23
N SER A 130 -9.17 -0.19 -2.16
CA SER A 130 -9.81 -1.47 -1.85
C SER A 130 -11.34 -1.33 -1.70
N LYS A 131 -12.06 -2.32 -2.22
CA LYS A 131 -13.50 -2.54 -1.98
C LYS A 131 -13.76 -3.44 -0.77
N ARG A 132 -12.71 -4.06 -0.22
CA ARG A 132 -12.78 -5.04 0.85
C ARG A 132 -11.91 -4.64 2.04
N CYS A 133 -12.49 -4.71 3.23
CA CYS A 133 -11.75 -4.69 4.49
C CYS A 133 -11.87 -6.07 5.13
N GLU A 134 -10.73 -6.64 5.51
CA GLU A 134 -10.69 -7.97 6.11
C GLU A 134 -11.34 -7.99 7.49
N GLU A 135 -11.14 -6.95 8.30
CA GLU A 135 -11.80 -6.82 9.61
C GLU A 135 -13.32 -6.70 9.45
N CYS A 136 -13.81 -5.88 8.51
CA CYS A 136 -15.25 -5.84 8.22
C CYS A 136 -15.78 -7.22 7.82
N GLN A 137 -15.07 -7.96 6.99
CA GLN A 137 -15.54 -9.27 6.55
C GLN A 137 -15.59 -10.28 7.71
N GLN A 138 -14.58 -10.29 8.58
CA GLN A 138 -14.54 -11.17 9.73
C GLN A 138 -15.64 -10.82 10.74
N THR A 139 -15.86 -9.54 11.01
CA THR A 139 -16.90 -9.10 11.93
C THR A 139 -18.29 -9.39 11.38
N LYS A 140 -18.54 -9.18 10.08
CA LYS A 140 -19.81 -9.57 9.43
C LYS A 140 -20.12 -11.06 9.62
N LEU A 141 -19.11 -11.92 9.47
CA LEU A 141 -19.27 -13.36 9.70
C LEU A 141 -19.55 -13.71 11.16
N ALA A 142 -19.09 -12.89 12.11
CA ALA A 142 -19.25 -13.13 13.54
C ALA A 142 -20.55 -12.55 14.13
N LEU A 143 -20.99 -11.38 13.67
CA LEU A 143 -22.09 -10.62 14.27
C LEU A 143 -23.32 -10.46 13.37
N ASP A 144 -23.27 -10.92 12.11
CA ASP A 144 -24.25 -10.60 11.06
C ASP A 144 -24.35 -9.09 10.75
N GLU A 145 -24.55 -8.70 9.49
CA GLU A 145 -24.45 -7.29 9.06
C GLU A 145 -25.63 -6.43 9.54
N ASP A 146 -26.80 -7.06 9.73
CA ASP A 146 -28.05 -6.38 10.07
C ASP A 146 -28.24 -6.18 11.59
N THR A 147 -27.24 -6.52 12.41
CA THR A 147 -27.34 -6.40 13.87
C THR A 147 -26.91 -5.04 14.38
N ALA A 148 -27.52 -4.61 15.49
CA ALA A 148 -27.14 -3.38 16.17
C ALA A 148 -25.67 -3.42 16.62
N GLU A 149 -25.20 -4.59 17.05
CA GLU A 149 -23.83 -4.86 17.46
C GLU A 149 -22.83 -4.59 16.32
N PHE A 150 -23.14 -5.04 15.10
CA PHE A 150 -22.32 -4.74 13.93
C PHE A 150 -22.29 -3.25 13.63
N HIS A 151 -23.43 -2.56 13.71
CA HIS A 151 -23.50 -1.12 13.47
C HIS A 151 -22.65 -0.32 14.48
N PHE A 152 -22.78 -0.61 15.78
CA PHE A 152 -21.96 0.04 16.81
C PHE A 152 -20.45 -0.22 16.61
N TRP A 153 -20.08 -1.46 16.26
CA TRP A 153 -18.69 -1.77 15.94
C TRP A 153 -18.21 -1.00 14.69
N TYR A 154 -19.04 -0.95 13.65
CA TYR A 154 -18.69 -0.32 12.38
C TYR A 154 -18.49 1.20 12.53
N GLU A 155 -19.29 1.86 13.37
CA GLU A 155 -19.09 3.28 13.68
C GLU A 155 -17.70 3.55 14.27
N GLY A 156 -17.22 2.71 15.18
CA GLY A 156 -15.87 2.81 15.74
C GLY A 156 -14.76 2.41 14.76
N HIS A 157 -15.05 1.53 13.80
CA HIS A 157 -14.09 1.06 12.80
C HIS A 157 -14.00 1.99 11.57
N ARG A 158 -15.00 2.83 11.31
CA ARG A 158 -15.16 3.61 10.07
C ARG A 158 -13.90 4.35 9.63
N ASP A 159 -13.22 5.02 10.56
CA ASP A 159 -12.04 5.84 10.28
C ASP A 159 -10.76 5.02 10.06
N PHE A 160 -10.77 3.74 10.46
CA PHE A 160 -9.69 2.78 10.25
C PHE A 160 -10.00 1.80 9.12
N CYS A 161 -11.18 1.92 8.51
CA CYS A 161 -11.64 0.98 7.50
C CYS A 161 -10.78 1.08 6.25
N SER A 162 -10.25 -0.06 5.82
CA SER A 162 -9.43 -0.13 4.61
C SER A 162 -10.23 -0.08 3.30
N ILE A 163 -11.56 0.05 3.35
CA ILE A 163 -12.38 0.30 2.16
C ILE A 163 -12.26 1.76 1.76
N THR A 164 -11.46 2.03 0.74
CA THR A 164 -11.20 3.39 0.23
C THR A 164 -11.98 3.71 -1.06
N CYS A 165 -12.61 2.71 -1.68
CA CYS A 165 -13.37 2.89 -2.93
C CYS A 165 -14.67 3.73 -2.78
N ARG A 166 -14.92 4.35 -1.62
CA ARG A 166 -16.15 5.12 -1.34
C ARG A 166 -16.17 6.52 -1.97
N VAL A 167 -15.03 7.08 -2.39
CA VAL A 167 -14.91 8.53 -2.64
C VAL A 167 -14.71 8.92 -4.11
N ILE A 168 -14.50 7.97 -5.04
CA ILE A 168 -14.04 8.36 -6.40
C ILE A 168 -15.07 8.11 -7.51
N TRP A 169 -16.14 7.32 -7.28
CA TRP A 169 -16.98 6.84 -8.40
C TRP A 169 -18.51 6.98 -8.26
N LEU A 170 -19.03 7.56 -7.17
CA LEU A 170 -20.49 7.79 -7.07
C LEU A 170 -20.87 9.26 -7.18
N ASP A 171 -20.04 10.17 -6.68
CA ASP A 171 -20.37 11.59 -6.66
C ASP A 171 -19.18 12.35 -7.22
N GLY A 172 -19.29 12.84 -8.46
CA GLY A 172 -18.30 13.72 -9.09
C GLY A 172 -18.14 15.09 -8.41
N SER A 173 -18.24 15.16 -7.08
CA SER A 173 -18.36 16.41 -6.34
C SER A 173 -17.71 16.45 -4.95
N GLN A 174 -17.08 15.39 -4.41
CA GLN A 174 -16.32 15.52 -3.15
C GLN A 174 -15.05 14.68 -3.07
N SER A 175 -13.99 15.14 -3.74
CA SER A 175 -12.62 14.87 -3.32
C SER A 175 -12.34 15.62 -2.00
N ARG A 176 -12.44 14.92 -0.86
CA ARG A 176 -11.78 15.36 0.38
C ARG A 176 -10.29 15.02 0.33
N ASN A 177 -9.62 15.71 -0.58
CA ASN A 177 -8.26 16.24 -0.46
C ASN A 177 -8.25 17.40 -1.45
N LYS A 178 -8.18 18.63 -0.93
CA LYS A 178 -8.12 19.85 -1.73
C LYS A 178 -6.82 19.82 -2.56
N ILE A 179 -6.88 19.25 -3.75
CA ILE A 179 -6.13 19.74 -4.90
C ILE A 179 -7.13 20.65 -5.61
N VAL A 180 -7.13 21.93 -5.23
CA VAL A 180 -8.00 22.94 -5.84
C VAL A 180 -7.38 23.32 -7.18
N GLY A 181 -7.58 22.47 -8.20
CA GLY A 181 -7.52 22.89 -9.59
C GLY A 181 -8.82 23.59 -9.92
N LYS A 182 -8.81 24.92 -9.98
CA LYS A 182 -9.91 25.67 -10.59
C LYS A 182 -9.66 25.72 -12.10
N THR A 183 -10.69 25.35 -12.86
CA THR A 183 -10.86 25.65 -14.29
C THR A 183 -10.65 27.13 -14.59
#